data_AF-A0A9D9T7U4-F1
#
_entry.id   AF-A0A9D9T7U4-F1
#
_cell.length_a   1.000
_cell.length_b   1.000
_cell.length_c   1.000
_cell.angle_alpha   90.00
_cell.angle_beta   90.00
_cell.angle_gamma   90.00
#
_symmetry.space_group_name_H-M   'P 1'
#
loop_
_entity.id
_entity.type
_entity.pdbx_description
1 polymer ?
#
loop_
_entity_poly.entity_id
_entity_poly.type
_entity_poly.pdbx_seq_one_letter_code
_entity_poly.pdbx_strand_id
1 'polypeptide(L)'
;MQSIGKITEEIIGRSPFLREAMTDDLINISSLARKIKPEIEEVVGKEVKEGAIVMAIKRMSPGLYHRLNFKITNIIGELGDFLVRSNLEDFTFENTESLRLKQADLVQLVNADSDVFYTICRGVTETTIIVSQSISDKISTLLAKERLKSHTKDLASITVKLPSVNSEVYGIYYYLLKHLAWEGLNIVEVVSTANEFTVVVKQDHVDKAFKVLMQLKRGR
;
A
#
# COMPACT_ATOMS: atom_id res chain seq x y z
N MET A 1 -36.75 11.94 0.38
CA MET A 1 -36.58 11.26 -0.92
C MET A 1 -35.23 11.70 -1.49
N GLN A 2 -34.24 10.80 -1.58
CA GLN A 2 -32.95 11.16 -2.19
C GLN A 2 -33.15 11.33 -3.70
N SER A 3 -32.46 12.31 -4.31
CA SER A 3 -32.52 12.50 -5.77
C SER A 3 -31.69 11.43 -6.48
N ILE A 4 -32.03 11.10 -7.73
CA ILE A 4 -31.24 10.19 -8.58
C ILE A 4 -29.77 10.65 -8.63
N GLY A 5 -29.54 11.96 -8.68
CA GLY A 5 -28.20 12.55 -8.63
C GLY A 5 -27.43 12.19 -7.37
N LYS A 6 -28.05 12.35 -6.19
CA LYS A 6 -27.42 12.06 -4.90
C LYS A 6 -27.14 10.56 -4.72
N ILE A 7 -28.07 9.70 -5.12
CA ILE A 7 -27.90 8.25 -5.07
C ILE A 7 -26.78 7.81 -6.02
N THR A 8 -26.76 8.34 -7.24
CA THR A 8 -25.69 8.08 -8.23
C THR A 8 -24.33 8.48 -7.67
N GLU A 9 -24.24 9.66 -7.04
CA GLU A 9 -23.01 10.13 -6.41
C GLU A 9 -22.58 9.27 -5.23
N GLU A 10 -23.51 8.82 -4.38
CA GLU A 10 -23.23 7.93 -3.25
C GLU A 10 -22.70 6.57 -3.73
N ILE A 11 -23.32 5.97 -4.76
CA ILE A 11 -22.89 4.68 -5.33
C ILE A 11 -21.49 4.80 -5.93
N ILE A 12 -21.24 5.80 -6.76
CA ILE A 12 -19.92 6.02 -7.37
C ILE A 12 -18.88 6.39 -6.31
N GLY A 13 -19.28 7.17 -5.29
CA GLY A 13 -18.43 7.59 -4.19
C GLY A 13 -17.90 6.45 -3.33
N ARG A 14 -18.55 5.29 -3.32
CA ARG A 14 -18.06 4.07 -2.65
C ARG A 14 -16.83 3.46 -3.32
N SER A 15 -16.56 3.79 -4.59
CA SER A 15 -15.41 3.29 -5.33
C SER A 15 -14.49 4.43 -5.75
N PRO A 16 -13.42 4.69 -4.98
CA PRO A 16 -12.40 5.66 -5.36
C PRO A 16 -11.81 5.40 -6.75
N PHE A 17 -11.66 4.13 -7.14
CA PHE A 17 -11.17 3.71 -8.46
C PHE A 17 -12.08 4.14 -9.62
N LEU A 18 -13.41 4.07 -9.43
CA LEU A 18 -14.36 4.52 -10.45
C LEU A 18 -14.30 6.04 -10.60
N ARG A 19 -14.19 6.79 -9.51
CA ARG A 19 -14.02 8.25 -9.58
C ARG A 19 -12.73 8.65 -10.30
N GLU A 20 -11.65 7.92 -10.03
CA GLU A 20 -10.38 8.15 -10.70
C GLU A 20 -10.47 7.91 -12.21
N ALA A 21 -10.93 6.72 -12.62
CA ALA A 21 -11.02 6.40 -14.04
C ALA A 21 -12.10 7.22 -14.77
N MET A 22 -13.08 7.79 -14.05
CA MET A 22 -13.98 8.82 -14.61
C MET A 22 -13.28 10.17 -14.79
N THR A 23 -12.40 10.54 -13.87
CA THR A 23 -11.61 11.78 -13.94
C THR A 23 -10.64 11.75 -15.11
N ASP A 24 -10.03 10.60 -15.37
CA ASP A 24 -9.08 10.40 -16.46
C ASP A 24 -9.77 10.09 -17.81
N ASP A 25 -11.10 10.23 -17.89
CA ASP A 25 -11.92 9.92 -19.06
C ASP A 25 -11.74 8.48 -19.61
N LEU A 26 -11.38 7.53 -18.74
CA LEU A 26 -11.14 6.12 -19.09
C LEU A 26 -12.40 5.25 -19.04
N ILE A 27 -13.51 5.76 -18.49
CA ILE A 27 -14.75 5.00 -18.31
C ILE A 27 -15.81 5.35 -19.36
N ASN A 28 -16.40 4.31 -19.95
CA ASN A 28 -17.63 4.44 -20.72
C ASN A 28 -18.82 4.72 -19.77
N ILE A 29 -19.23 5.99 -19.68
CA ILE A 29 -20.30 6.45 -18.77
C ILE A 29 -21.61 5.69 -18.99
N SER A 30 -21.98 5.39 -20.24
CA SER A 30 -23.22 4.66 -20.52
C SER A 30 -23.18 3.24 -19.98
N SER A 31 -22.04 2.56 -20.10
CA SER A 31 -21.84 1.22 -19.54
C SER A 31 -21.86 1.23 -18.01
N LEU A 32 -21.26 2.24 -17.40
CA LEU A 32 -21.34 2.45 -15.94
C LEU A 32 -22.79 2.69 -15.49
N ALA A 33 -23.53 3.53 -16.21
CA ALA A 33 -24.93 3.83 -15.92
C ALA A 33 -25.81 2.56 -15.94
N ARG A 34 -25.64 1.68 -16.95
CA ARG A 34 -26.32 0.38 -16.99
C ARG A 34 -25.97 -0.51 -15.81
N LYS A 35 -24.70 -0.52 -15.42
CA LYS A 35 -24.21 -1.35 -14.31
C LYS A 35 -24.83 -0.94 -12.97
N ILE A 36 -24.96 0.36 -12.71
CA ILE A 36 -25.47 0.88 -11.42
C ILE A 36 -26.99 1.07 -11.39
N LYS A 37 -27.67 1.02 -12.55
CA LYS A 37 -29.12 1.20 -12.66
C LYS A 37 -29.93 0.31 -11.70
N PRO A 38 -29.69 -1.01 -11.59
CA PRO A 38 -30.49 -1.87 -10.71
C PRO A 38 -30.48 -1.41 -9.24
N GLU A 39 -29.31 -1.03 -8.73
CA GLU A 39 -29.15 -0.53 -7.36
C GLU A 39 -29.86 0.81 -7.16
N ILE A 40 -29.82 1.70 -8.16
CA ILE A 40 -30.54 2.97 -8.10
C ILE A 40 -32.07 2.72 -8.07
N GLU A 41 -32.57 1.80 -8.87
CA GLU A 41 -34.00 1.48 -8.93
C GLU A 41 -34.50 0.86 -7.62
N GLU A 42 -33.67 0.04 -6.97
CA GLU A 42 -33.96 -0.52 -5.64
C GLU A 42 -34.10 0.58 -4.59
N VAL A 43 -33.18 1.55 -4.55
CA VAL A 43 -33.22 2.65 -3.57
C VAL A 43 -34.37 3.64 -3.85
N VAL A 44 -34.67 3.91 -5.13
CA VAL A 44 -35.73 4.85 -5.51
C VAL A 44 -37.12 4.17 -5.48
N GLY A 45 -37.18 2.85 -5.57
CA GLY A 45 -38.42 2.06 -5.57
C GLY A 45 -39.23 2.16 -6.87
N LYS A 46 -38.60 2.57 -7.97
CA LYS A 46 -39.25 2.69 -9.30
C LYS A 46 -38.23 2.62 -10.42
N GLU A 47 -38.71 2.37 -11.63
CA GLU A 47 -37.89 2.35 -12.82
C GLU A 47 -37.28 3.72 -13.14
N VAL A 48 -35.99 3.74 -13.50
CA VAL A 48 -35.22 4.94 -13.81
C VAL A 48 -34.67 4.87 -15.23
N LYS A 49 -34.80 5.96 -15.98
CA LYS A 49 -34.23 6.07 -17.33
C LYS A 49 -32.70 6.12 -17.25
N GLU A 50 -32.02 5.29 -18.02
CA GLU A 50 -30.54 5.26 -18.12
C GLU A 50 -29.96 6.65 -18.42
N GLY A 51 -30.59 7.42 -19.32
CA GLY A 51 -30.18 8.79 -19.63
C GLY A 51 -30.19 9.74 -18.43
N ALA A 52 -31.09 9.53 -17.45
CA ALA A 52 -31.11 10.33 -16.22
C ALA A 52 -29.88 10.03 -15.34
N ILE A 53 -29.44 8.77 -15.31
CA ILE A 53 -28.23 8.32 -14.62
C ILE A 53 -26.99 8.86 -15.33
N VAL A 54 -26.90 8.73 -16.67
CA VAL A 54 -25.80 9.32 -17.46
C VAL A 54 -25.67 10.83 -17.20
N MET A 55 -26.79 11.55 -17.17
CA MET A 55 -26.78 12.99 -16.87
C MET A 55 -26.43 13.29 -15.41
N ALA A 56 -26.79 12.42 -14.46
CA ALA A 56 -26.32 12.53 -13.09
C ALA A 56 -24.79 12.38 -13.02
N ILE A 57 -24.23 11.34 -13.65
CA ILE A 57 -22.79 11.08 -13.70
C ILE A 57 -22.03 12.28 -14.29
N LYS A 58 -22.46 12.79 -15.45
CA LYS A 58 -21.81 13.94 -16.12
C LYS A 58 -21.83 15.25 -15.31
N ARG A 59 -22.80 15.40 -14.40
CA ARG A 59 -22.92 16.59 -13.54
C ARG A 59 -22.21 16.44 -12.21
N MET A 60 -21.66 15.26 -11.90
CA MET A 60 -20.86 15.08 -10.70
C MET A 60 -19.67 16.02 -10.78
N SER A 61 -19.52 16.87 -9.76
CA SER A 61 -18.31 17.68 -9.67
C SER A 61 -17.10 16.74 -9.50
N PRO A 62 -15.93 17.10 -10.06
CA PRO A 62 -14.66 16.39 -9.80
C PRO A 62 -14.40 16.14 -8.30
N GLY A 63 -14.99 16.96 -7.44
CA GLY A 63 -15.29 16.61 -6.05
C GLY A 63 -14.06 16.40 -5.17
N LEU A 64 -14.29 15.76 -4.02
CA LEU A 64 -13.29 15.46 -3.00
C LEU A 64 -12.06 14.71 -3.56
N TYR A 65 -12.25 13.89 -4.60
CA TYR A 65 -11.21 13.05 -5.17
C TYR A 65 -10.11 13.87 -5.86
N HIS A 66 -10.45 14.86 -6.68
CA HIS A 66 -9.45 15.75 -7.27
C HIS A 66 -8.61 16.50 -6.23
N ARG A 67 -9.26 16.99 -5.16
CA ARG A 67 -8.56 17.68 -4.07
C ARG A 67 -7.64 16.73 -3.30
N LEU A 68 -8.07 15.48 -3.12
CA LEU A 68 -7.25 14.44 -2.50
C LEU A 68 -6.04 14.09 -3.35
N ASN A 69 -6.26 13.84 -4.65
CA ASN A 69 -5.19 13.50 -5.56
C ASN A 69 -4.15 14.61 -5.60
N PHE A 70 -4.58 15.87 -5.69
CA PHE A 70 -3.68 17.03 -5.67
C PHE A 70 -2.88 17.16 -4.36
N LYS A 71 -3.52 16.93 -3.20
CA LYS A 71 -2.82 16.93 -1.91
C LYS A 71 -1.80 15.80 -1.80
N ILE A 72 -2.18 14.60 -2.23
CA ILE A 72 -1.32 13.41 -2.20
C ILE A 72 -0.12 13.61 -3.15
N THR A 73 -0.33 14.09 -4.38
CA THR A 73 0.75 14.35 -5.33
C THR A 73 1.73 15.39 -4.81
N ASN A 74 1.25 16.44 -4.11
CA ASN A 74 2.15 17.44 -3.51
C ASN A 74 3.03 16.82 -2.42
N ILE A 75 2.44 16.05 -1.50
CA ILE A 75 3.20 15.35 -0.45
C ILE A 75 4.19 14.35 -1.03
N ILE A 76 3.81 13.67 -2.12
CA ILE A 76 4.68 12.73 -2.81
C ILE A 76 5.86 13.43 -3.50
N GLY A 77 5.65 14.64 -4.01
CA GLY A 77 6.74 15.50 -4.51
C GLY A 77 7.76 15.87 -3.41
N GLU A 78 7.31 15.90 -2.15
CA GLU A 78 8.13 16.22 -0.97
C GLU A 78 8.77 14.99 -0.32
N LEU A 79 8.64 13.79 -0.90
CA LEU A 79 9.30 12.59 -0.38
C LEU A 79 10.81 12.85 -0.22
N GLY A 80 11.36 12.42 0.91
CA GLY A 80 12.78 12.55 1.20
C GLY A 80 13.64 11.60 0.37
N ASP A 81 14.80 11.28 0.90
CA ASP A 81 15.70 10.34 0.26
C ASP A 81 15.15 8.92 0.28
N PHE A 82 15.51 8.18 -0.76
CA PHE A 82 15.27 6.75 -0.85
C PHE A 82 16.52 6.00 -0.43
N LEU A 83 16.36 4.98 0.42
CA LEU A 83 17.41 4.04 0.78
C LEU A 83 17.04 2.67 0.21
N VAL A 84 17.98 2.06 -0.50
CA VAL A 84 17.82 0.70 -1.04
C VAL A 84 18.76 -0.23 -0.31
N ARG A 85 18.25 -1.36 0.18
CA ARG A 85 19.06 -2.45 0.76
C ARG A 85 18.77 -3.74 0.02
N SER A 86 19.83 -4.39 -0.44
CA SER A 86 19.80 -5.68 -1.13
C SER A 86 20.25 -6.80 -0.20
N ASN A 87 20.13 -8.05 -0.68
CA ASN A 87 20.55 -9.25 0.06
C ASN A 87 19.87 -9.35 1.42
N LEU A 88 18.54 -9.24 1.43
CA LEU A 88 17.70 -9.43 2.59
C LEU A 88 17.06 -10.82 2.57
N GLU A 89 16.75 -11.31 3.75
CA GLU A 89 15.92 -12.50 3.96
C GLU A 89 14.88 -12.20 5.04
N ASP A 90 13.70 -12.81 4.95
CA ASP A 90 12.67 -12.73 5.98
C ASP A 90 12.46 -14.08 6.68
N PHE A 91 12.09 -14.03 7.95
CA PHE A 91 11.71 -15.20 8.73
C PHE A 91 10.41 -14.90 9.46
N THR A 92 9.37 -15.66 9.19
CA THR A 92 8.10 -15.54 9.91
C THR A 92 7.95 -16.69 10.89
N PHE A 93 7.77 -16.36 12.16
CA PHE A 93 7.58 -17.33 13.24
C PHE A 93 6.19 -17.19 13.86
N GLU A 94 5.63 -18.28 14.37
CA GLU A 94 4.45 -18.24 15.24
C GLU A 94 4.76 -17.49 16.54
N ASN A 95 3.84 -16.65 17.01
CA ASN A 95 4.00 -15.96 18.28
C ASN A 95 3.88 -16.93 19.45
N THR A 96 5.01 -17.18 20.12
CA THR A 96 5.11 -18.00 21.34
C THR A 96 5.67 -17.17 22.50
N GLU A 97 5.54 -17.67 23.73
CA GLU A 97 6.22 -17.06 24.88
C GLU A 97 7.74 -17.19 24.77
N SER A 98 8.25 -18.32 24.25
CA SER A 98 9.68 -18.54 24.03
C SER A 98 10.28 -17.56 23.03
N LEU A 99 9.60 -17.30 21.90
CA LEU A 99 10.03 -16.30 20.92
C LEU A 99 10.12 -14.91 21.54
N ARG A 100 9.19 -14.55 22.43
CA ARG A 100 9.19 -13.26 23.12
C ARG A 100 10.43 -13.09 23.99
N LEU A 101 10.85 -14.15 24.70
CA LEU A 101 12.06 -14.12 25.52
C LEU A 101 13.33 -13.98 24.65
N LYS A 102 13.29 -14.48 23.42
CA LYS A 102 14.39 -14.38 22.45
C LYS A 102 14.53 -13.02 21.76
N GLN A 103 13.57 -12.12 21.91
CA GLN A 103 13.66 -10.78 21.30
C GLN A 103 14.84 -9.96 21.83
N ALA A 104 15.19 -10.10 23.12
CA ALA A 104 16.35 -9.42 23.69
C ALA A 104 17.66 -9.93 23.08
N ASP A 105 17.82 -11.26 22.97
CA ASP A 105 18.97 -11.90 22.34
C ASP A 105 19.11 -11.48 20.88
N LEU A 106 17.98 -11.39 20.16
CA LEU A 106 17.92 -10.95 18.76
C LEU A 106 18.45 -9.52 18.59
N VAL A 107 18.00 -8.59 19.45
CA VAL A 107 18.45 -7.19 19.41
C VAL A 107 19.94 -7.07 19.75
N GLN A 108 20.44 -7.86 20.70
CA GLN A 108 21.88 -7.88 21.01
C GLN A 108 22.72 -8.41 19.84
N LEU A 109 22.22 -9.44 19.14
CA LEU A 109 22.88 -10.02 17.98
C LEU A 109 23.04 -9.01 16.84
N VAL A 110 21.99 -8.23 16.53
CA VAL A 110 22.04 -7.21 15.47
C VAL A 110 22.87 -5.99 15.86
N ASN A 111 22.84 -5.58 17.14
CA ASN A 111 23.63 -4.43 17.62
C ASN A 111 25.14 -4.65 17.58
N ALA A 112 25.60 -5.89 17.39
CA ALA A 112 27.02 -6.18 17.23
C ALA A 112 27.60 -5.67 15.90
N ASP A 113 26.75 -5.34 14.91
CA ASP A 113 27.15 -4.84 13.61
C ASP A 113 26.25 -3.68 13.16
N SER A 114 26.81 -2.48 13.08
CA SER A 114 26.06 -1.26 12.81
C SER A 114 25.57 -1.11 11.36
N ASP A 115 26.07 -1.91 10.41
CA ASP A 115 25.63 -1.85 8.99
C ASP A 115 24.58 -2.91 8.64
N VAL A 116 24.17 -3.72 9.62
CA VAL A 116 23.11 -4.72 9.42
C VAL A 116 21.76 -4.05 9.38
N PHE A 117 21.08 -4.19 8.24
CA PHE A 117 19.65 -3.93 8.16
C PHE A 117 18.90 -5.01 8.94
N TYR A 118 18.02 -4.58 9.86
CA TYR A 118 17.07 -5.46 10.51
C TYR A 118 15.72 -4.76 10.75
N THR A 119 14.64 -5.53 10.75
CA THR A 119 13.31 -5.09 11.11
C THR A 119 12.53 -6.23 11.75
N ILE A 120 11.71 -5.92 12.75
CA ILE A 120 10.84 -6.89 13.41
C ILE A 120 9.40 -6.39 13.31
N CYS A 121 8.56 -7.15 12.60
CA CYS A 121 7.14 -6.91 12.42
C CYS A 121 6.36 -7.94 13.22
N ARG A 122 5.87 -7.55 14.40
CA ARG A 122 5.06 -8.44 15.24
C ARG A 122 3.57 -8.19 15.00
N GLY A 123 2.91 -9.16 14.38
CA GLY A 123 1.45 -9.24 14.29
C GLY A 123 0.82 -9.88 15.53
N VAL A 124 -0.48 -10.17 15.45
CA VAL A 124 -1.24 -10.82 16.53
C VAL A 124 -0.79 -12.27 16.71
N THR A 125 -0.64 -13.00 15.61
CA THR A 125 -0.38 -14.46 15.59
C THR A 125 1.04 -14.83 15.21
N GLU A 126 1.76 -13.93 14.55
CA GLU A 126 3.08 -14.19 13.98
C GLU A 126 4.00 -12.98 14.10
N THR A 127 5.31 -13.23 14.00
CA THR A 127 6.34 -12.21 13.94
C THR A 127 7.21 -12.48 12.72
N THR A 128 7.29 -11.52 11.81
CA THR A 128 8.24 -11.53 10.70
C THR A 128 9.49 -10.73 11.09
N ILE A 129 10.66 -11.29 10.86
CA ILE A 129 11.96 -10.66 11.07
C ILE A 129 12.63 -10.57 9.70
N ILE A 130 12.91 -9.35 9.24
CA ILE A 130 13.64 -9.10 8.00
C ILE A 130 15.06 -8.72 8.38
N VAL A 131 16.06 -9.38 7.81
CA VAL A 131 17.47 -9.17 8.13
C VAL A 131 18.35 -9.17 6.90
N SER A 132 19.54 -8.57 7.03
CA SER A 132 20.62 -8.75 6.07
C SER A 132 21.05 -10.22 6.03
N GLN A 133 21.33 -10.74 4.84
CA GLN A 133 21.76 -12.11 4.63
C GLN A 133 23.03 -12.47 5.44
N SER A 134 23.91 -11.49 5.71
CA SER A 134 25.12 -11.66 6.53
C SER A 134 24.89 -12.19 7.94
N ILE A 135 23.67 -12.04 8.49
CA ILE A 135 23.30 -12.54 9.82
C ILE A 135 22.24 -13.64 9.79
N SER A 136 21.77 -14.05 8.61
CA SER A 136 20.69 -15.03 8.42
C SER A 136 20.97 -16.37 9.15
N ASP A 137 22.20 -16.87 9.06
CA ASP A 137 22.60 -18.12 9.73
C ASP A 137 22.57 -17.99 11.26
N LYS A 138 22.94 -16.81 11.78
CA LYS A 138 22.92 -16.53 13.23
C LYS A 138 21.47 -16.48 13.75
N ILE A 139 20.56 -15.90 12.96
CA ILE A 139 19.12 -15.86 13.25
C ILE A 139 18.54 -17.28 13.27
N SER A 140 18.83 -18.06 12.24
CA SER A 140 18.40 -19.46 12.12
C SER A 140 18.87 -20.29 13.31
N THR A 141 20.10 -20.07 13.77
CA THR A 141 20.65 -20.76 14.95
C THR A 141 19.99 -20.29 16.25
N LEU A 142 19.83 -18.98 16.45
CA LEU A 142 19.24 -18.40 17.65
C LEU A 142 17.79 -18.86 17.86
N LEU A 143 17.03 -18.94 16.76
CA LEU A 143 15.59 -19.25 16.75
C LEU A 143 15.28 -20.67 16.29
N ALA A 144 16.27 -21.58 16.27
CA ALA A 144 16.13 -22.96 15.79
C ALA A 144 15.03 -23.78 16.51
N LYS A 145 14.66 -23.38 17.73
CA LYS A 145 13.61 -24.03 18.54
C LYS A 145 12.23 -23.39 18.38
N GLU A 146 12.13 -22.26 17.68
CA GLU A 146 10.87 -21.57 17.45
C GLU A 146 10.14 -22.14 16.23
N ARG A 147 8.84 -21.86 16.14
CA ARG A 147 7.98 -22.41 15.09
C ARG A 147 8.05 -21.54 13.83
N LEU A 148 8.97 -21.86 12.93
CA LEU A 148 9.09 -21.20 11.62
C LEU A 148 7.88 -21.53 10.73
N LYS A 149 7.25 -20.49 10.16
CA LYS A 149 6.12 -20.57 9.22
C LYS A 149 6.58 -20.36 7.78
N SER A 150 7.44 -19.38 7.56
CA SER A 150 7.99 -19.07 6.24
C SER A 150 9.39 -18.48 6.36
N HIS A 151 10.18 -18.69 5.31
CA HIS A 151 11.49 -18.09 5.13
C HIS A 151 11.66 -17.77 3.65
N THR A 152 11.79 -16.49 3.32
CA THR A 152 11.97 -16.01 1.96
C THR A 152 13.35 -15.41 1.81
N LYS A 153 14.07 -15.91 0.81
CA LYS A 153 15.38 -15.39 0.43
C LYS A 153 15.30 -14.47 -0.77
N ASP A 154 16.44 -13.86 -1.08
CA ASP A 154 16.66 -12.99 -2.25
C ASP A 154 15.66 -11.83 -2.28
N LEU A 155 15.60 -11.11 -1.15
CA LEU A 155 14.78 -9.93 -0.98
C LEU A 155 15.61 -8.66 -1.05
N ALA A 156 14.95 -7.57 -1.41
CA ALA A 156 15.48 -6.22 -1.32
C ALA A 156 14.40 -5.29 -0.77
N SER A 157 14.82 -4.21 -0.12
CA SER A 157 13.92 -3.19 0.40
C SER A 157 14.21 -1.82 -0.20
N ILE A 158 13.14 -1.03 -0.34
CA ILE A 158 13.20 0.39 -0.68
C ILE A 158 12.49 1.14 0.43
N THR A 159 13.25 1.89 1.21
CA THR A 159 12.74 2.79 2.25
C THR A 159 12.68 4.20 1.70
N VAL A 160 11.55 4.87 1.91
CA VAL A 160 11.35 6.29 1.60
C VAL A 160 11.00 7.05 2.87
N LYS A 161 11.64 8.20 3.06
CA LYS A 161 11.25 9.15 4.11
C LYS A 161 10.00 9.91 3.69
N LEU A 162 8.94 9.74 4.46
CA LEU A 162 7.69 10.46 4.32
C LEU A 162 7.80 11.82 5.04
N PRO A 163 7.19 12.90 4.51
CA PRO A 163 7.09 14.17 5.20
C PRO A 163 6.40 14.04 6.57
N SER A 164 6.70 14.95 7.50
CA SER A 164 6.10 14.95 8.86
C SER A 164 4.58 15.08 8.87
N VAL A 165 3.99 15.64 7.81
CA VAL A 165 2.54 15.84 7.63
C VAL A 165 1.83 14.59 7.08
N ASN A 166 2.54 13.47 6.89
CA ASN A 166 1.98 12.25 6.30
C ASN A 166 0.80 11.64 7.08
N SER A 167 0.80 11.74 8.41
CA SER A 167 -0.20 11.14 9.29
C SER A 167 -1.55 11.87 9.24
N GLU A 168 -1.57 13.08 8.69
CA GLU A 168 -2.75 13.93 8.58
C GLU A 168 -3.48 13.78 7.24
N VAL A 169 -2.86 13.11 6.25
CA VAL A 169 -3.42 12.94 4.90
C VAL A 169 -3.67 11.48 4.59
N TYR A 170 -4.95 11.12 4.52
CA TYR A 170 -5.37 9.80 4.10
C TYR A 170 -5.08 9.55 2.62
N GLY A 171 -4.72 8.31 2.28
CA GLY A 171 -4.52 7.86 0.89
C GLY A 171 -3.07 7.79 0.40
N ILE A 172 -2.08 8.22 1.19
CA ILE A 172 -0.65 8.15 0.80
C ILE A 172 -0.22 6.71 0.52
N TYR A 173 -0.45 5.77 1.45
CA TYR A 173 -0.08 4.36 1.26
C TYR A 173 -0.81 3.73 0.08
N TYR A 174 -2.11 4.03 -0.06
CA TYR A 174 -2.90 3.58 -1.21
C TYR A 174 -2.23 4.03 -2.51
N TYR A 175 -1.84 5.31 -2.62
CA TYR A 175 -1.24 5.86 -3.82
C TYR A 175 0.10 5.16 -4.14
N LEU A 176 0.98 4.99 -3.16
CA LEU A 176 2.27 4.32 -3.36
C LEU A 176 2.11 2.86 -3.79
N LEU A 177 1.30 2.10 -3.06
CA LEU A 177 1.08 0.67 -3.31
C LEU A 177 0.36 0.42 -4.64
N LYS A 178 -0.59 1.28 -4.99
CA LYS A 178 -1.32 1.20 -6.25
C LYS A 178 -0.39 1.32 -7.45
N HIS A 179 0.53 2.28 -7.45
CA HIS A 179 1.46 2.48 -8.57
C HIS A 179 2.46 1.32 -8.71
N LEU A 180 2.89 0.74 -7.59
CA LEU A 180 3.67 -0.51 -7.62
C LEU A 180 2.86 -1.66 -8.22
N ALA A 181 1.59 -1.82 -7.81
CA ALA A 181 0.71 -2.87 -8.29
C ALA A 181 0.36 -2.73 -9.79
N TRP A 182 0.18 -1.50 -10.30
CA TRP A 182 -0.04 -1.23 -11.72
C TRP A 182 1.14 -1.68 -12.60
N GLU A 183 2.33 -1.64 -12.05
CA GLU A 183 3.54 -2.14 -12.70
C GLU A 183 3.75 -3.64 -12.49
N GLY A 184 2.76 -4.35 -11.93
CA GLY A 184 2.81 -5.79 -11.72
C GLY A 184 3.86 -6.22 -10.68
N LEU A 185 4.28 -5.31 -9.80
CA LEU A 185 5.25 -5.60 -8.76
C LEU A 185 4.54 -6.27 -7.59
N ASN A 186 4.93 -7.52 -7.30
CA ASN A 186 4.51 -8.18 -6.07
C ASN A 186 5.30 -7.64 -4.88
N ILE A 187 4.58 -7.26 -3.83
CA ILE A 187 5.16 -6.78 -2.57
C ILE A 187 5.17 -7.95 -1.60
N VAL A 188 6.34 -8.24 -1.05
CA VAL A 188 6.54 -9.33 -0.09
C VAL A 188 6.16 -8.85 1.30
N GLU A 189 6.68 -7.70 1.71
CA GLU A 189 6.38 -7.10 3.01
C GLU A 189 6.25 -5.57 2.89
N VAL A 190 5.46 -4.98 3.79
CA VAL A 190 5.34 -3.53 3.96
C VAL A 190 5.64 -3.18 5.40
N VAL A 191 6.63 -2.33 5.61
CA VAL A 191 7.03 -1.85 6.95
C VAL A 191 6.84 -0.35 6.98
N SER A 192 6.21 0.16 8.03
CA SER A 192 6.06 1.59 8.23
C SER A 192 6.38 2.00 9.65
N THR A 193 7.10 3.11 9.80
CA THR A 193 7.21 3.85 11.06
C THR A 193 6.42 5.15 10.93
N ALA A 194 6.60 6.09 11.86
CA ALA A 194 5.92 7.39 11.83
C ALA A 194 6.18 8.15 10.51
N ASN A 195 7.42 8.11 10.00
CA ASN A 195 7.84 8.91 8.85
C ASN A 195 8.68 8.12 7.84
N GLU A 196 8.67 6.80 7.91
CA GLU A 196 9.34 5.96 6.92
C GLU A 196 8.37 4.91 6.41
N PHE A 197 8.43 4.68 5.11
CA PHE A 197 7.71 3.62 4.44
C PHE A 197 8.72 2.76 3.71
N THR A 198 8.71 1.46 3.98
CA THR A 198 9.58 0.49 3.36
C THR A 198 8.74 -0.56 2.66
N VAL A 199 9.03 -0.78 1.38
CA VAL A 199 8.51 -1.94 0.64
C VAL A 199 9.62 -2.96 0.48
N VAL A 200 9.29 -4.21 0.72
CA VAL A 200 10.18 -5.35 0.47
C VAL A 200 9.66 -6.09 -0.74
N VAL A 201 10.55 -6.34 -1.69
CA VAL A 201 10.27 -7.01 -2.96
C VAL A 201 11.33 -8.08 -3.19
N LYS A 202 11.10 -8.93 -4.20
CA LYS A 202 12.16 -9.81 -4.69
C LYS A 202 13.32 -9.00 -5.27
N GLN A 203 14.54 -9.52 -5.12
CA GLN A 203 15.78 -8.84 -5.50
C GLN A 203 15.81 -8.43 -6.98
N ASP A 204 15.19 -9.21 -7.87
CA ASP A 204 15.06 -8.94 -9.30
C ASP A 204 14.05 -7.82 -9.65
N HIS A 205 13.16 -7.49 -8.71
CA HIS A 205 12.14 -6.46 -8.88
C HIS A 205 12.53 -5.08 -8.31
N VAL A 206 13.64 -4.99 -7.57
CA VAL A 206 14.03 -3.77 -6.84
C VAL A 206 14.26 -2.58 -7.77
N ASP A 207 14.93 -2.76 -8.90
CA ASP A 207 15.23 -1.68 -9.85
C ASP A 207 13.94 -1.10 -10.45
N LYS A 208 13.00 -1.99 -10.78
CA LYS A 208 11.69 -1.58 -11.30
C LYS A 208 10.89 -0.86 -10.22
N ALA A 209 10.82 -1.40 -9.00
CA ALA A 209 10.12 -0.77 -7.88
C ALA A 209 10.70 0.62 -7.54
N PHE A 210 12.02 0.75 -7.53
CA PHE A 210 12.71 2.02 -7.28
C PHE A 210 12.39 3.04 -8.38
N LYS A 211 12.45 2.62 -9.65
CA LYS A 211 12.09 3.48 -10.79
C LYS A 211 10.68 4.03 -10.66
N VAL A 212 9.71 3.19 -10.31
CA VAL A 212 8.30 3.59 -10.12
C VAL A 212 8.20 4.66 -9.04
N LEU A 213 8.72 4.39 -7.84
CA LEU A 213 8.67 5.35 -6.73
C LEU A 213 9.36 6.68 -7.04
N MET A 214 10.47 6.63 -7.79
CA MET A 214 11.16 7.82 -8.27
C MET A 214 10.37 8.62 -9.32
N GLN A 215 9.60 7.96 -10.18
CA GLN A 215 8.70 8.61 -11.12
C GLN A 215 7.59 9.35 -10.38
N LEU A 216 7.00 8.72 -9.35
CA LEU A 216 5.99 9.35 -8.49
C LEU A 216 6.53 10.62 -7.82
N LYS A 217 7.70 10.56 -7.20
CA LYS A 217 8.35 11.74 -6.59
C LYS A 217 8.57 12.87 -7.61
N ARG A 218 8.84 12.53 -8.87
CA ARG A 218 9.06 13.50 -9.96
C ARG A 218 7.76 14.02 -10.60
N GLY A 219 6.60 13.50 -10.18
CA GLY A 219 5.30 13.83 -10.78
C GLY A 219 5.16 13.39 -12.24
N ARG A 220 5.78 12.25 -12.60
CA ARG A 220 5.75 11.68 -13.96
C ARG A 220 5.09 10.32 -14.01
#